data_AF-A0A2D9T3T7-F1
#
_entry.id   AF-A0A2D9T3T7-F1
#
_cell.length_a   1.000
_cell.length_b   1.000
_cell.length_c   1.000
_cell.angle_alpha   90.00
_cell.angle_beta   90.00
_cell.angle_gamma   90.00
#
_symmetry.space_group_name_H-M   'P 1'
#
loop_
_entity.id
_entity.type
_entity.pdbx_description
1 polymer ?
#
loop_
_entity_poly.entity_id
_entity_poly.type
_entity_poly.pdbx_seq_one_letter_code
_entity_poly.pdbx_strand_id
1 'polypeptide(L)'
;MARFLEERPAPLVQVRYEEVVADPEGQLERVFAYLGLENDPDAVNYQKTEMKEGMGDPIGVQKHSRPKAGGEHKWAEELAADPAKRALAERMIAQLTDADLAAWGYDRDSLWAPLAEAGEGKAPKQTLNKYTMQRRVMMALRKGVHATEGGENAVRRLRYYCDVILRDRL
;
A
#
# COMPACT_ATOMS: atom_id res chain seq x y z
N MET A 1 -3.52 -12.68 -15.75
CA MET A 1 -3.94 -11.84 -14.59
C MET A 1 -4.17 -10.37 -14.97
N ALA A 2 -3.75 -9.91 -16.15
CA ALA A 2 -3.89 -8.54 -16.64
C ALA A 2 -5.11 -8.29 -17.54
N ARG A 3 -6.03 -9.27 -17.66
CA ARG A 3 -7.21 -9.23 -18.55
C ARG A 3 -8.00 -7.93 -18.50
N PHE A 4 -8.15 -7.29 -17.34
CA PHE A 4 -8.84 -6.00 -17.21
C PHE A 4 -8.15 -4.85 -17.95
N LEU A 5 -6.82 -4.85 -18.03
CA LEU A 5 -6.02 -3.86 -18.77
C LEU A 5 -6.09 -4.07 -20.28
N GLU A 6 -6.32 -5.31 -20.70
CA GLU A 6 -6.47 -5.71 -22.11
C GLU A 6 -7.89 -5.45 -22.61
N GLU A 7 -8.91 -5.92 -21.88
CA GLU A 7 -10.32 -5.81 -22.27
C GLU A 7 -10.86 -4.39 -22.15
N ARG A 8 -10.27 -3.56 -21.27
CA ARG A 8 -10.62 -2.15 -21.07
C ARG A 8 -12.13 -1.90 -21.10
N PRO A 9 -12.90 -2.50 -20.16
CA PRO A 9 -14.35 -2.38 -20.14
C PRO A 9 -14.84 -0.94 -19.92
N ALA A 10 -13.95 -0.06 -19.48
CA ALA A 10 -14.12 1.38 -19.46
C ALA A 10 -12.81 2.04 -19.94
N PRO A 11 -12.83 3.33 -20.29
CA PRO A 11 -11.60 4.10 -20.44
C PRO A 11 -10.72 3.93 -19.19
N LEU A 12 -9.42 3.72 -19.39
CA LEU A 12 -8.43 3.61 -18.32
C LEU A 12 -7.19 4.46 -18.62
N VAL A 13 -6.62 5.06 -17.58
CA VAL A 13 -5.27 5.64 -17.59
C VAL A 13 -4.38 4.82 -16.66
N GLN A 14 -3.32 4.24 -17.20
CA GLN A 14 -2.32 3.55 -16.40
C GLN A 14 -1.35 4.57 -15.83
N VAL A 15 -1.02 4.46 -14.55
CA VAL A 15 -0.10 5.36 -13.86
C VAL A 15 0.87 4.51 -13.05
N ARG A 16 2.16 4.62 -13.36
CA ARG A 16 3.22 3.88 -12.66
C ARG A 16 3.82 4.76 -11.57
N TYR A 17 3.99 4.18 -10.39
CA TYR A 17 4.51 4.91 -9.24
C TYR A 17 5.89 5.52 -9.53
N GLU A 18 6.75 4.75 -10.19
CA GLU A 18 8.12 5.13 -10.56
C GLU A 18 8.12 6.32 -11.52
N GLU A 19 7.18 6.35 -12.47
CA GLU A 19 7.02 7.48 -13.39
C GLU A 19 6.48 8.72 -12.67
N VAL A 20 5.50 8.56 -11.76
CA VAL A 20 4.94 9.66 -10.96
C VAL A 20 5.98 10.30 -10.06
N VAL A 21 6.92 9.51 -9.55
CA VAL A 21 7.98 10.04 -8.70
C VAL A 21 9.11 10.67 -9.51
N ALA A 22 9.38 10.16 -10.71
CA ALA A 22 10.41 10.68 -11.60
C ALA A 22 9.98 11.99 -12.30
N ASP A 23 8.70 12.09 -12.68
CA ASP A 23 8.10 13.25 -13.35
C ASP A 23 6.66 13.49 -12.83
N PRO A 24 6.50 13.99 -11.60
CA PRO A 24 5.19 14.22 -10.99
C PRO A 24 4.29 15.13 -11.82
N GLU A 25 4.84 16.24 -12.32
CA GLU A 25 4.14 17.27 -13.07
C GLU A 25 3.60 16.71 -14.39
N GLY A 26 4.44 16.08 -15.21
CA GLY A 26 4.03 15.52 -16.49
C GLY A 26 3.02 14.38 -16.33
N GLN A 27 3.16 13.55 -15.30
CA GLN A 27 2.21 12.47 -15.02
C GLN A 27 0.85 12.99 -14.56
N LEU A 28 0.80 14.03 -13.71
CA LEU A 28 -0.46 14.63 -13.31
C LEU A 28 -1.14 15.35 -14.48
N GLU A 29 -0.40 16.09 -15.29
CA GLU A 29 -0.94 16.73 -16.50
C GLU A 29 -1.59 15.69 -17.42
N ARG A 30 -0.94 14.54 -17.63
CA ARG A 30 -1.51 13.41 -18.40
C ARG A 30 -2.83 12.91 -17.82
N VAL A 31 -2.93 12.85 -16.49
CA VAL A 31 -4.16 12.43 -15.80
C VAL A 31 -5.26 13.49 -15.93
N PHE A 32 -4.96 14.78 -15.76
CA PHE A 32 -5.92 15.87 -15.97
C PHE A 32 -6.48 15.85 -17.39
N ALA A 33 -5.60 15.74 -18.40
CA ALA A 33 -5.99 15.66 -19.80
C ALA A 33 -6.89 14.45 -20.08
N TYR A 34 -6.56 13.29 -19.51
CA TYR A 34 -7.36 12.08 -19.64
C TYR A 34 -8.76 12.22 -19.00
N LEU A 35 -8.87 12.94 -17.89
CA LEU A 35 -10.15 13.23 -17.22
C LEU A 35 -10.95 14.36 -17.89
N GLY A 36 -10.37 15.06 -18.86
CA GLY A 36 -10.98 16.26 -19.47
C GLY A 36 -11.05 17.45 -18.53
N LEU A 37 -10.14 17.52 -17.56
CA LEU A 37 -10.05 18.59 -16.58
C LEU A 37 -8.96 19.60 -16.97
N GLU A 38 -9.12 20.86 -16.55
CA GLU A 38 -8.05 21.86 -16.65
C GLU A 38 -6.86 21.44 -15.79
N ASN A 39 -5.65 21.57 -16.32
CA ASN A 39 -4.43 21.23 -15.59
C ASN A 39 -4.22 22.23 -14.44
N ASP A 40 -4.01 21.71 -13.23
CA ASP A 40 -3.54 22.49 -12.08
C ASP A 40 -2.07 22.13 -11.79
N PRO A 41 -1.11 22.99 -12.17
CA PRO A 41 0.32 22.73 -11.93
C PRO A 41 0.69 22.58 -10.46
N ASP A 42 -0.12 23.09 -9.52
CA ASP A 42 0.16 22.97 -8.08
C ASP A 42 -0.38 21.66 -7.48
N ALA A 43 -1.11 20.85 -8.25
CA ALA A 43 -1.69 19.58 -7.79
C ALA A 43 -0.63 18.57 -7.28
N VAL A 44 0.63 18.71 -7.71
CA VAL A 44 1.76 17.93 -7.18
C VAL A 44 2.01 18.19 -5.69
N ASN A 45 1.53 19.32 -5.15
CA ASN A 45 1.73 19.75 -3.76
C ASN A 45 0.51 19.47 -2.86
N TYR A 46 0.14 18.20 -2.75
CA TYR A 46 -1.13 17.75 -2.17
C TYR A 46 -1.32 17.99 -0.65
N GLN A 47 -0.34 18.52 0.09
CA GLN A 47 -0.50 18.90 1.51
C GLN A 47 -0.80 20.40 1.74
N LYS A 48 -0.91 21.22 0.68
CA LYS A 48 -1.19 22.66 0.83
C LYS A 48 -2.64 22.97 1.24
N THR A 49 -3.54 22.02 1.10
CA THR A 49 -4.97 22.17 1.39
C THR A 49 -5.34 21.27 2.56
N GLU A 50 -6.18 21.77 3.47
CA GLU A 50 -6.75 20.94 4.54
C GLU A 50 -7.65 19.85 3.95
N MET A 51 -7.10 18.63 3.83
CA MET A 51 -7.86 17.45 3.49
C MET A 51 -8.48 16.86 4.75
N LYS A 52 -9.78 16.53 4.68
CA LYS A 52 -10.43 15.75 5.73
C LYS A 52 -9.68 14.43 5.90
N GLU A 53 -9.37 14.08 7.14
CA GLU A 53 -8.78 12.77 7.46
C GLU A 53 -9.70 11.66 6.92
N GLY A 54 -9.23 10.98 5.88
CA GLY A 54 -9.92 9.83 5.28
C GLY A 54 -9.37 8.50 5.79
N MET A 55 -9.87 7.38 5.25
CA MET A 55 -9.28 6.04 5.43
C MET A 55 -7.91 5.87 4.72
N GLY A 56 -7.15 6.96 4.55
CA GLY A 56 -5.83 6.94 3.90
C GLY A 56 -4.78 6.23 4.76
N ASP A 57 -3.56 6.13 4.23
CA ASP A 57 -2.43 5.53 4.96
C ASP A 57 -2.15 6.28 6.28
N PRO A 58 -2.41 5.66 7.45
CA PRO A 58 -2.24 6.31 8.75
C PRO A 58 -0.77 6.49 9.15
N ILE A 59 0.18 6.02 8.33
CA ILE A 59 1.62 6.01 8.63
C ILE A 59 2.40 7.00 7.76
N GLY A 60 2.04 7.13 6.47
CA GLY A 60 2.79 7.89 5.48
C GLY A 60 2.18 9.22 5.05
N VAL A 61 0.86 9.39 5.16
CA VAL A 61 0.13 10.54 4.53
C VAL A 61 0.58 11.91 5.03
N GLN A 62 1.01 12.01 6.29
CA GLN A 62 1.48 13.26 6.91
C GLN A 62 2.95 13.55 6.59
N LYS A 63 3.72 12.62 6.02
CA LYS A 63 5.19 12.73 5.95
C LYS A 63 5.71 13.44 4.70
N HIS A 64 4.90 13.52 3.64
CA HIS A 64 5.35 14.02 2.34
C HIS A 64 4.31 14.97 1.77
N SER A 65 4.76 16.16 1.38
CA SER A 65 3.91 17.20 0.78
C SER A 65 3.82 17.11 -0.74
N ARG A 66 4.57 16.19 -1.34
CA ARG A 66 4.69 15.92 -2.78
C ARG A 66 5.23 14.51 -3.01
N PRO A 67 5.07 13.92 -4.22
CA PRO A 67 5.65 12.61 -4.54
C PRO A 67 7.15 12.58 -4.27
N LYS A 68 7.64 11.49 -3.69
CA LYS A 68 9.03 11.37 -3.25
C LYS A 68 9.60 10.00 -3.58
N ALA A 69 10.81 10.02 -4.14
CA ALA A 69 11.65 8.85 -4.38
C ALA A 69 12.26 8.26 -3.11
N GLY A 70 12.80 7.05 -3.22
CA GLY A 70 13.45 6.30 -2.14
C GLY A 70 12.57 5.23 -1.52
N GLY A 71 11.48 4.82 -2.17
CA GLY A 71 10.64 3.68 -1.78
C GLY A 71 10.81 2.46 -2.69
N GLU A 72 11.24 2.69 -3.92
CA GLU A 72 11.28 1.77 -5.07
C GLU A 72 12.09 0.49 -4.84
N HIS A 73 13.16 0.54 -4.03
CA HIS A 73 14.07 -0.60 -3.84
C HIS A 73 14.03 -1.21 -2.43
N LYS A 74 13.18 -0.70 -1.52
CA LYS A 74 13.11 -1.22 -0.14
C LYS A 74 12.66 -2.67 -0.04
N TRP A 75 11.80 -3.10 -0.97
CA TRP A 75 11.37 -4.49 -1.05
C TRP A 75 12.56 -5.42 -1.35
N ALA A 76 13.52 -4.97 -2.15
CA ALA A 76 14.67 -5.76 -2.54
C ALA A 76 15.58 -6.05 -1.34
N GLU A 77 15.85 -5.04 -0.52
CA GLU A 77 16.58 -5.20 0.76
C GLU A 77 15.86 -6.18 1.71
N GLU A 78 14.52 -6.14 1.76
CA GLU A 78 13.75 -7.05 2.60
C GLU A 78 13.82 -8.50 2.11
N LEU A 79 13.69 -8.72 0.80
CA LEU A 79 13.79 -10.07 0.23
C LEU A 79 15.22 -10.62 0.29
N ALA A 80 16.24 -9.77 0.14
CA ALA A 80 17.63 -10.16 0.32
C ALA A 80 17.90 -10.71 1.72
N ALA A 81 17.31 -10.09 2.74
CA ALA A 81 17.52 -10.44 4.14
C ALA A 81 16.65 -11.62 4.64
N ASP A 82 15.64 -12.04 3.89
CA ASP A 82 14.69 -13.08 4.29
C ASP A 82 14.44 -14.10 3.15
N PRO A 83 15.19 -15.22 3.13
CA PRO A 83 15.07 -16.24 2.09
C PRO A 83 13.67 -16.84 1.96
N ALA A 84 12.91 -16.91 3.05
CA ALA A 84 11.55 -17.46 3.02
C ALA A 84 10.58 -16.53 2.29
N LYS A 85 10.69 -15.21 2.53
CA LYS A 85 9.94 -14.20 1.78
C LYS A 85 10.35 -14.16 0.32
N ARG A 86 11.66 -14.23 0.04
CA ARG A 86 12.17 -14.29 -1.33
C ARG A 86 11.59 -15.48 -2.09
N ALA A 87 11.67 -16.68 -1.52
CA ALA A 87 11.13 -17.88 -2.16
C ALA A 87 9.61 -17.79 -2.38
N LEU A 88 8.86 -17.12 -1.48
CA LEU A 88 7.45 -16.85 -1.70
C LEU A 88 7.21 -15.89 -2.88
N ALA A 89 7.95 -14.78 -2.93
CA ALA A 89 7.86 -13.82 -4.03
C ALA A 89 8.18 -14.46 -5.37
N GLU A 90 9.27 -15.24 -5.46
CA GLU A 90 9.66 -15.98 -6.66
C GLU A 90 8.54 -16.94 -7.11
N ARG A 91 7.93 -17.70 -6.19
CA ARG A 91 6.79 -18.58 -6.51
C ARG A 91 5.55 -17.84 -6.99
N MET A 92 5.30 -16.62 -6.50
CA MET A 92 4.16 -15.81 -6.95
C MET A 92 4.42 -15.25 -8.35
N ILE A 93 5.61 -14.72 -8.60
CA ILE A 93 5.99 -14.18 -9.92
C ILE A 93 6.09 -15.28 -10.98
N ALA A 94 6.47 -16.50 -10.61
CA ALA A 94 6.50 -17.65 -11.52
C ALA A 94 5.11 -18.05 -12.05
N GLN A 95 4.02 -17.64 -11.39
CA GLN A 95 2.65 -17.91 -11.85
C GLN A 95 2.14 -16.89 -12.87
N LEU A 96 2.86 -15.78 -13.05
CA LEU A 96 2.50 -14.73 -13.98
C LEU A 96 3.09 -15.03 -15.36
N THR A 97 2.38 -14.66 -16.42
CA THR A 97 2.92 -14.72 -17.79
C THR A 97 3.76 -13.48 -18.09
N ASP A 98 4.65 -13.57 -19.08
CA ASP A 98 5.45 -12.41 -19.51
C ASP A 98 4.57 -11.33 -20.13
N ALA A 99 3.48 -11.71 -20.81
CA ALA A 99 2.49 -10.79 -21.32
C ALA A 99 1.80 -10.00 -20.19
N ASP A 100 1.44 -10.66 -19.09
CA ASP A 100 0.86 -10.00 -17.92
C ASP A 100 1.84 -8.99 -17.29
N LEU A 101 3.12 -9.38 -17.14
CA LEU A 101 4.16 -8.50 -16.60
C LEU A 101 4.40 -7.30 -17.53
N ALA A 102 4.49 -7.53 -18.84
CA ALA A 102 4.67 -6.48 -19.83
C ALA A 102 3.48 -5.51 -19.86
N ALA A 103 2.25 -6.01 -19.72
CA ALA A 103 1.05 -5.17 -19.58
C ALA A 103 1.11 -4.27 -18.33
N TRP A 104 1.80 -4.70 -17.27
CA TRP A 104 2.05 -3.89 -16.08
C TRP A 104 3.27 -2.96 -16.21
N GLY A 105 4.01 -3.05 -17.30
CA GLY A 105 5.22 -2.26 -17.56
C GLY A 105 6.49 -2.84 -16.94
N TYR A 106 6.50 -4.14 -16.65
CA TYR A 106 7.66 -4.85 -16.10
C TYR A 106 8.15 -5.92 -17.06
N ASP A 107 9.47 -6.04 -17.13
CA ASP A 107 10.14 -7.13 -17.84
C ASP A 107 10.68 -8.14 -16.81
N ARG A 108 10.51 -9.44 -17.08
CA ARG A 108 10.86 -10.49 -16.11
C ARG A 108 12.36 -10.52 -15.80
N ASP A 109 13.20 -10.30 -16.80
CA ASP A 109 14.65 -10.39 -16.65
C ASP A 109 15.17 -9.22 -15.81
N SER A 110 14.60 -8.03 -16.01
CA SER A 110 14.95 -6.83 -15.23
C SER A 110 14.27 -6.72 -13.86
N LEU A 111 13.17 -7.45 -13.62
CA LEU A 111 12.36 -7.35 -12.39
C LEU A 111 13.19 -7.57 -11.11
N TRP A 112 14.16 -8.48 -11.17
CA TRP A 112 15.00 -8.87 -10.04
C TRP A 112 16.31 -8.09 -9.96
N ALA A 113 16.59 -7.15 -10.87
CA ALA A 113 17.81 -6.36 -10.85
C ALA A 113 18.02 -5.63 -9.50
N PRO A 114 17.00 -4.99 -8.89
CA PRO A 114 17.16 -4.37 -7.58
C PRO A 114 17.57 -5.36 -6.47
N LEU A 115 17.13 -6.62 -6.56
CA LEU A 115 17.50 -7.67 -5.61
C LEU A 115 18.96 -8.10 -5.77
N ALA A 116 19.44 -8.16 -7.02
CA ALA A 116 20.84 -8.44 -7.30
C ALA A 116 21.76 -7.31 -6.80
N GLU A 117 21.32 -6.05 -6.95
CA GLU A 117 22.03 -4.86 -6.48
C GLU A 117 22.03 -4.72 -4.94
N ALA A 118 20.93 -5.11 -4.28
CA ALA A 118 20.82 -5.01 -2.82
C ALA A 118 21.79 -5.94 -2.05
N GLY A 119 22.29 -7.01 -2.69
CA GLY A 119 23.25 -7.94 -2.09
C GLY A 119 22.75 -8.58 -0.78
N GLU A 120 23.64 -8.91 0.15
CA GLU A 120 23.30 -9.40 1.50
C GLU A 120 22.95 -8.24 2.47
N GLY A 121 22.07 -7.35 2.04
CA GLY A 121 21.64 -6.18 2.81
C GLY A 121 20.95 -6.55 4.13
N LYS A 122 21.04 -5.67 5.13
CA LYS A 122 20.27 -5.81 6.39
C LYS A 122 18.80 -5.47 6.13
N ALA A 123 17.89 -6.31 6.63
CA ALA A 123 16.45 -6.06 6.53
C ALA A 123 16.07 -4.64 7.01
N PRO A 124 15.14 -3.96 6.34
CA PRO A 124 14.69 -2.65 6.76
C PRO A 124 14.08 -2.71 8.17
N LYS A 125 14.44 -1.73 9.01
CA LYS A 125 13.94 -1.65 10.40
C LYS A 125 12.44 -1.36 10.39
N GLN A 126 11.66 -2.23 11.05
CA GLN A 126 10.24 -1.99 11.26
C GLN A 126 10.05 -0.73 12.11
N THR A 127 9.23 0.20 11.63
CA THR A 127 8.86 1.39 12.40
C THR A 127 7.83 1.01 13.46
N LEU A 128 8.21 1.06 14.73
CA LEU A 128 7.26 0.94 15.84
C LEU A 128 6.60 2.30 16.07
N ASN A 129 5.30 2.39 15.80
CA ASN A 129 4.47 3.56 16.08
C ASN A 129 3.20 3.16 16.84
N LYS A 130 2.42 4.16 17.29
CA LYS A 130 1.15 3.96 18.00
C LYS A 130 0.22 3.00 17.25
N TYR A 131 0.12 3.14 15.93
CA TYR A 131 -0.69 2.28 15.07
C TYR A 131 -0.21 0.81 15.09
N THR A 132 1.10 0.55 14.97
CA THR A 132 1.63 -0.83 15.03
C THR A 132 1.41 -1.49 16.38
N MET A 133 1.48 -0.71 17.48
CA MET A 133 1.17 -1.19 18.82
C MET A 133 -0.33 -1.51 18.97
N GLN A 134 -1.20 -0.59 18.52
CA GLN A 134 -2.65 -0.83 18.48
C GLN A 134 -2.99 -2.07 17.66
N ARG A 135 -2.40 -2.23 16.46
CA ARG A 135 -2.61 -3.39 15.61
C ARG A 135 -2.16 -4.69 16.27
N ARG A 136 -1.00 -4.70 16.94
CA ARG A 136 -0.53 -5.88 17.70
C ARG A 136 -1.48 -6.26 18.82
N VAL A 137 -1.93 -5.27 19.61
CA VAL A 137 -2.91 -5.49 20.68
C VAL A 137 -4.23 -6.02 20.10
N MET A 138 -4.74 -5.40 19.04
CA MET A 138 -5.98 -5.85 18.37
C MET A 138 -5.87 -7.28 17.83
N MET A 139 -4.75 -7.65 17.21
CA MET A 139 -4.52 -9.01 16.72
C MET A 139 -4.41 -10.02 17.85
N ALA A 140 -3.73 -9.66 18.95
CA ALA A 140 -3.62 -10.50 20.14
C ALA A 140 -4.97 -10.71 20.82
N LEU A 141 -5.75 -9.63 21.01
CA LEU A 141 -7.11 -9.69 21.54
C LEU A 141 -8.00 -10.53 20.63
N ARG A 142 -7.97 -10.33 19.32
CA ARG A 142 -8.75 -11.12 18.36
C ARG A 142 -8.41 -12.60 18.45
N LYS A 143 -7.12 -12.95 18.50
CA LYS A 143 -6.69 -14.34 18.66
C LYS A 143 -7.19 -14.92 19.99
N GLY A 144 -7.10 -14.16 21.09
CA GLY A 144 -7.58 -14.59 22.41
C GLY A 144 -9.09 -14.79 22.48
N VAL A 145 -9.86 -13.90 21.84
CA VAL A 145 -11.33 -13.95 21.80
C VAL A 145 -11.81 -15.22 21.10
N HIS A 146 -11.17 -15.63 20.00
CA HIS A 146 -11.53 -16.86 19.30
C HIS A 146 -10.94 -18.13 19.92
N ALA A 147 -9.89 -18.02 20.73
CA ALA A 147 -9.25 -19.17 21.39
C ALA A 147 -9.91 -19.56 22.72
N THR A 148 -10.72 -18.69 23.31
CA THR A 148 -11.36 -18.90 24.62
C THR A 148 -12.83 -19.27 24.48
N GLU A 149 -13.26 -20.29 25.20
CA GLU A 149 -14.65 -20.73 25.17
C GLU A 149 -15.57 -19.61 25.73
N GLY A 150 -16.47 -19.10 24.89
CA GLY A 150 -17.35 -17.98 25.23
C GLY A 150 -16.76 -16.57 25.04
N GLY A 151 -15.52 -16.43 24.54
CA GLY A 151 -14.87 -15.14 24.30
C GLY A 151 -15.65 -14.22 23.36
N GLU A 152 -16.22 -14.76 22.28
CA GLU A 152 -17.05 -13.98 21.35
C GLU A 152 -18.32 -13.42 22.01
N ASN A 153 -18.95 -14.21 22.90
CA ASN A 153 -20.15 -13.80 23.62
C ASN A 153 -19.84 -12.70 24.63
N ALA A 154 -18.69 -12.77 25.29
CA ALA A 154 -18.22 -11.71 26.18
C ALA A 154 -18.00 -10.39 25.44
N VAL A 155 -17.36 -10.42 24.26
CA VAL A 155 -17.16 -9.22 23.43
C VAL A 155 -18.49 -8.63 22.95
N ARG A 156 -19.45 -9.47 22.53
CA ARG A 156 -20.79 -9.01 22.12
C ARG A 156 -21.54 -8.30 23.26
N ARG A 157 -21.48 -8.85 24.48
CA ARG A 157 -22.07 -8.21 25.66
C ARG A 157 -21.39 -6.89 25.98
N LEU A 158 -20.06 -6.86 25.94
CA LEU A 158 -19.30 -5.64 26.21
C LEU A 158 -19.61 -4.53 25.20
N ARG A 159 -19.73 -4.87 23.91
CA ARG A 159 -20.22 -3.96 22.86
C ARG A 159 -21.60 -3.42 23.19
N TYR A 160 -22.55 -4.27 23.57
CA TYR A 160 -23.90 -3.83 23.93
C TYR A 160 -23.90 -2.80 25.07
N TYR A 161 -23.13 -3.04 26.13
CA TYR A 161 -23.03 -2.08 27.24
C TYR A 161 -22.32 -0.77 26.85
N CYS A 162 -21.25 -0.85 26.05
CA CYS A 162 -20.60 0.33 25.50
C CYS A 162 -21.56 1.14 24.60
N ASP A 163 -22.32 0.47 23.73
CA ASP A 163 -23.30 1.11 22.84
C ASP A 163 -24.42 1.79 23.64
N VAL A 164 -24.85 1.23 24.78
CA VAL A 164 -25.81 1.86 25.70
C VAL A 164 -25.20 3.09 26.39
N ILE A 165 -24.00 2.96 26.96
CA ILE A 165 -23.33 4.06 27.68
C ILE A 165 -22.98 5.22 26.73
N LEU A 166 -22.55 4.90 25.51
CA LEU A 166 -22.19 5.89 24.49
C LEU A 166 -23.42 6.48 23.79
N ARG A 167 -24.59 5.82 23.83
CA ARG A 167 -25.84 6.39 23.34
C ARG A 167 -26.34 7.55 24.21
N ASP A 168 -26.09 7.49 25.52
CA ASP A 168 -26.59 8.47 26.48
C ASP A 168 -25.55 9.57 26.83
N ARG A 169 -24.37 9.55 26.18
CA ARG A 169 -23.39 10.63 26.24
C ARG A 169 -22.84 11.00 24.86
N LEU A 170 -23.66 11.76 24.12
CA LEU A 170 -23.30 12.93 23.31
C LEU A 170 -24.58 13.69 22.95
#